data_AF-A0A849WAK3-F1
#
_entry.id   AF-A0A849WAK3-F1
#
_cell.length_a   1.000
_cell.length_b   1.000
_cell.length_c   1.000
_cell.angle_alpha   90.00
_cell.angle_beta   90.00
_cell.angle_gamma   90.00
#
_symmetry.space_group_name_H-M   'P 1'
#
loop_
_entity.id
_entity.type
_entity.pdbx_description
1 polymer ?
#
loop_
_entity_poly.entity_id
_entity_poly.type
_entity_poly.pdbx_seq_one_letter_code
_entity_poly.pdbx_strand_id
1 'polypeptide(L)'
;MAKKCKHKKPQTPRHWRMKSEQRLAAAKLWIPTYQGKSIVSGYRKRFHVDIMCAIRELQKLGIEFKQEYIESVQRNIAAMQRKKQEKKQAEELETFIERDENFAFIVGYTSGGAAYGLTWEQWSEIEPKEEMY
;
A
#
# COMPACT_ATOMS: atom_id res chain seq x y z
N MET A 1 -48.10 4.00 10.37
CA MET A 1 -47.54 3.64 9.05
C MET A 1 -46.03 3.79 9.10
N ALA A 2 -45.27 2.68 9.04
CA ALA A 2 -43.82 2.72 9.10
C ALA A 2 -43.24 3.34 7.82
N LYS A 3 -42.46 4.41 7.97
CA LYS A 3 -41.77 5.08 6.85
C LYS A 3 -40.72 4.11 6.29
N LYS A 4 -40.91 3.60 5.06
CA LYS A 4 -39.88 2.82 4.37
C LYS A 4 -38.64 3.69 4.18
N CYS A 5 -37.54 3.32 4.81
CA CYS A 5 -36.24 3.96 4.63
C CYS A 5 -35.78 3.75 3.17
N LYS A 6 -35.64 4.84 2.40
CA LYS A 6 -35.13 4.78 1.03
C LYS A 6 -33.62 4.50 1.10
N HIS A 7 -33.17 3.34 0.61
CA HIS A 7 -31.74 3.07 0.52
C HIS A 7 -31.06 4.06 -0.44
N LYS A 8 -30.04 4.77 0.06
CA LYS A 8 -29.24 5.70 -0.76
C LYS A 8 -28.50 4.90 -1.83
N LYS A 9 -28.52 5.38 -3.07
CA LYS A 9 -27.75 4.76 -4.14
C LYS A 9 -26.25 4.88 -3.83
N PRO A 10 -25.46 3.82 -4.04
CA PRO A 10 -24.01 3.86 -3.86
C PRO A 10 -23.37 4.86 -4.83
N GLN A 11 -22.46 5.69 -4.31
CA GLN A 11 -21.78 6.73 -5.09
C GLN A 11 -20.75 6.19 -6.09
N THR A 12 -20.23 4.99 -5.88
CA THR A 12 -19.21 4.41 -6.75
C THR A 12 -19.79 3.94 -8.08
N PRO A 13 -19.12 4.18 -9.22
CA PRO A 13 -19.57 3.70 -10.53
C PRO A 13 -19.85 2.19 -10.54
N ARG A 14 -20.91 1.77 -11.24
CA ARG A 14 -21.34 0.36 -11.26
C ARG A 14 -20.21 -0.59 -11.68
N HIS A 15 -19.42 -0.19 -12.67
CA HIS A 15 -18.36 -1.02 -13.23
C HIS A 15 -17.16 -1.23 -12.27
N TRP A 16 -17.00 -0.39 -11.24
CA TRP A 16 -15.99 -0.60 -10.18
C TRP A 16 -16.44 -1.60 -9.13
N ARG A 17 -17.76 -1.82 -9.00
CA ARG A 17 -18.35 -2.74 -8.03
C ARG A 17 -18.67 -4.11 -8.61
N MET A 18 -18.31 -4.36 -9.87
CA MET A 18 -18.60 -5.63 -10.54
C MET A 18 -17.78 -6.76 -9.93
N LYS A 19 -18.42 -7.92 -9.75
CA LYS A 19 -17.71 -9.17 -9.39
C LYS A 19 -16.89 -9.67 -10.58
N SER A 20 -15.90 -10.54 -10.32
CA SER A 20 -15.00 -11.08 -11.35
C SER A 20 -15.75 -11.67 -12.56
N GLU A 21 -16.77 -12.50 -12.34
CA GLU A 21 -17.58 -13.09 -13.41
C GLU A 21 -18.28 -12.05 -14.29
N GLN A 22 -18.83 -11.00 -13.66
CA GLN A 22 -19.48 -9.90 -14.37
C GLN A 22 -18.47 -9.11 -15.19
N ARG A 23 -17.27 -8.89 -14.66
CA ARG A 23 -16.18 -8.25 -15.41
C ARG A 23 -15.75 -9.10 -16.59
N LEU A 24 -15.60 -10.42 -16.43
CA LEU A 24 -15.25 -11.33 -17.53
C LEU A 24 -16.30 -11.29 -18.64
N ALA A 25 -17.60 -11.33 -18.31
CA ALA A 25 -18.68 -11.22 -19.29
C ALA A 25 -18.66 -9.87 -20.02
N ALA A 26 -18.52 -8.75 -19.29
CA ALA A 26 -18.41 -7.42 -19.87
C ALA A 26 -17.14 -7.25 -20.72
N ALA A 27 -16.04 -7.85 -20.30
CA ALA A 27 -14.76 -7.79 -20.98
C ALA A 27 -14.79 -8.49 -22.33
N LYS A 28 -15.47 -9.63 -22.46
CA LYS A 28 -15.65 -10.32 -23.75
C LYS A 28 -16.23 -9.39 -24.82
N LEU A 29 -17.20 -8.56 -24.46
CA LEU A 29 -17.82 -7.59 -25.36
C LEU A 29 -16.94 -6.35 -25.59
N TRP A 30 -16.17 -5.95 -24.58
CA TRP A 30 -15.36 -4.74 -24.60
C TRP A 30 -14.02 -4.90 -25.32
N ILE A 31 -13.36 -6.05 -25.19
CA ILE A 31 -12.04 -6.33 -25.79
C ILE A 31 -12.01 -6.04 -27.30
N PRO A 32 -12.99 -6.51 -28.12
CA PRO A 32 -13.00 -6.23 -29.56
C PRO A 32 -13.12 -4.74 -29.90
N THR A 33 -13.73 -3.95 -29.02
CA THR A 33 -13.91 -2.50 -29.21
C THR A 33 -12.71 -1.68 -28.71
N TYR A 34 -11.73 -2.31 -28.07
CA TYR A 34 -10.62 -1.61 -27.45
C TYR A 34 -9.50 -1.32 -28.46
N GLN A 35 -9.21 -0.04 -28.68
CA GLN A 35 -8.20 0.45 -29.64
C GLN A 35 -6.90 0.95 -28.97
N GLY A 36 -6.74 0.73 -27.66
CA GLY A 36 -5.58 1.26 -26.91
C GLY A 36 -4.34 0.37 -26.99
N LYS A 37 -3.16 0.96 -26.70
CA LYS A 37 -1.84 0.28 -26.80
C LYS A 37 -1.70 -0.97 -25.94
N SER A 38 -2.18 -0.93 -24.70
CA SER A 38 -2.06 -2.04 -23.74
C SER A 38 -3.43 -2.44 -23.25
N ILE A 39 -3.81 -3.69 -23.50
CA ILE A 39 -5.09 -4.26 -23.03
C ILE A 39 -5.15 -4.32 -21.50
N VAL A 40 -4.03 -4.62 -20.84
CA VAL A 40 -3.94 -4.65 -19.37
C VAL A 40 -4.23 -3.27 -18.79
N SER A 41 -3.61 -2.21 -19.32
CA SER A 41 -3.84 -0.83 -18.86
C SER A 41 -5.28 -0.40 -19.09
N GLY A 42 -5.86 -0.73 -20.25
CA GLY A 42 -7.26 -0.47 -20.54
C GLY A 42 -8.20 -1.18 -19.58
N TYR A 43 -7.96 -2.47 -19.31
CA TYR A 43 -8.78 -3.28 -18.42
C TYR A 43 -8.79 -2.73 -17.00
N ARG A 44 -7.60 -2.40 -16.48
CA ARG A 44 -7.46 -1.79 -15.15
C ARG A 44 -8.24 -0.49 -15.03
N LYS A 45 -8.13 0.39 -16.02
CA LYS A 45 -8.85 1.67 -16.03
C LYS A 45 -10.36 1.46 -16.15
N ARG A 46 -10.79 0.51 -16.99
CA ARG A 46 -12.20 0.23 -17.25
C ARG A 46 -12.92 -0.42 -16.08
N PHE A 47 -12.27 -1.25 -15.28
CA PHE A 47 -12.90 -1.98 -14.17
C PHE A 47 -12.36 -1.61 -12.78
N HIS A 48 -11.39 -0.69 -12.71
CA HIS A 48 -10.72 -0.26 -11.48
C HIS A 48 -10.13 -1.44 -10.69
N VAL A 49 -9.32 -2.25 -11.37
CA VAL A 49 -8.67 -3.43 -10.79
C VAL A 49 -7.14 -3.31 -10.77
N ASP A 50 -6.52 -4.08 -9.90
CA ASP A 50 -5.06 -4.22 -9.85
C ASP A 50 -4.50 -4.91 -11.08
N ILE A 51 -3.21 -4.66 -11.35
CA ILE A 51 -2.53 -5.21 -12.52
C ILE A 51 -2.51 -6.74 -12.53
N MET A 52 -2.25 -7.39 -11.39
CA MET A 52 -2.29 -8.86 -11.28
C MET A 52 -3.70 -9.43 -11.41
N CYS A 53 -4.73 -8.67 -11.06
CA CYS A 53 -6.11 -9.08 -11.27
C CYS A 53 -6.46 -9.01 -12.76
N ALA A 54 -6.10 -7.91 -13.43
CA ALA A 54 -6.27 -7.74 -14.87
C ALA A 54 -5.56 -8.85 -15.66
N ILE A 55 -4.30 -9.16 -15.35
CA ILE A 55 -3.54 -10.22 -16.03
C ILE A 55 -4.26 -11.57 -15.91
N ARG A 56 -4.61 -11.99 -14.68
CA ARG A 56 -5.30 -13.27 -14.45
C ARG A 56 -6.66 -13.36 -15.15
N GLU A 57 -7.42 -12.27 -15.17
CA GLU A 57 -8.73 -12.23 -15.84
C GLU A 57 -8.59 -12.24 -17.37
N LEU A 58 -7.59 -11.54 -17.92
CA LEU A 58 -7.30 -11.56 -19.35
C LEU A 58 -6.77 -12.95 -19.81
N GLN A 59 -5.98 -13.64 -18.99
CA GLN A 59 -5.59 -15.04 -19.23
C GLN A 59 -6.81 -15.97 -19.29
N LYS A 60 -7.79 -15.81 -18.40
CA LYS A 60 -9.06 -16.56 -18.45
C LYS A 60 -9.87 -16.30 -19.72
N LEU A 61 -9.65 -15.16 -20.39
CA LEU A 61 -10.27 -14.81 -21.66
C LEU A 61 -9.46 -15.30 -22.87
N GLY A 62 -8.34 -16.01 -22.64
CA GLY A 62 -7.48 -16.55 -23.70
C GLY A 62 -6.39 -15.61 -24.18
N ILE A 63 -6.13 -14.50 -23.47
CA ILE A 63 -5.02 -13.59 -23.82
C ILE A 63 -3.75 -14.09 -23.15
N GLU A 64 -2.76 -14.43 -23.97
CA GLU A 64 -1.47 -14.91 -23.51
C GLU A 64 -0.56 -13.76 -23.08
N PHE A 65 0.22 -13.99 -22.02
CA PHE A 65 1.23 -13.06 -21.53
C PHE A 65 2.55 -13.80 -21.36
N LYS A 66 3.65 -13.14 -21.72
CA LYS A 66 4.99 -13.67 -21.46
C LYS A 66 5.21 -13.85 -19.97
N GLN A 67 5.77 -14.98 -19.58
CA GLN A 67 6.04 -15.30 -18.17
C GLN A 67 6.95 -14.25 -17.52
N GLU A 68 7.99 -13.80 -18.23
CA GLU A 68 8.90 -12.72 -17.80
C GLU A 68 8.16 -11.44 -17.42
N TYR A 69 7.11 -11.09 -18.16
CA TYR A 69 6.31 -9.91 -17.89
C TYR A 69 5.55 -10.08 -16.57
N ILE A 70 4.93 -11.24 -16.34
CA ILE A 70 4.21 -11.55 -15.10
C ILE A 70 5.16 -11.48 -13.90
N GLU A 71 6.34 -12.09 -14.02
CA GLU A 71 7.36 -12.08 -12.98
C GLU A 71 7.89 -10.67 -12.68
N SER A 72 8.09 -9.85 -13.72
CA SER A 72 8.50 -8.46 -13.53
C SER A 72 7.45 -7.65 -12.76
N VAL A 73 6.17 -7.88 -13.04
CA VAL A 73 5.05 -7.23 -12.35
C VAL A 73 5.00 -7.70 -10.89
N GLN A 74 5.14 -9.00 -10.65
CA GLN A 74 5.16 -9.57 -9.30
C GLN A 74 6.33 -9.05 -8.47
N ARG A 75 7.54 -8.99 -9.05
CA ARG A 75 8.73 -8.40 -8.41
C ARG A 75 8.52 -6.94 -8.04
N ASN A 76 7.94 -6.15 -8.94
CA ASN A 76 7.64 -4.74 -8.66
C ASN A 76 6.62 -4.57 -7.54
N ILE A 77 5.56 -5.40 -7.50
CA ILE A 77 4.56 -5.37 -6.42
C ILE A 77 5.20 -5.73 -5.08
N ALA A 78 5.99 -6.80 -5.04
CA ALA A 78 6.69 -7.22 -3.84
C ALA A 78 7.66 -6.13 -3.34
N ALA A 79 8.43 -5.51 -4.25
CA ALA A 79 9.33 -4.41 -3.91
C ALA A 79 8.58 -3.19 -3.33
N MET A 80 7.43 -2.81 -3.92
CA MET A 80 6.59 -1.74 -3.38
C MET A 80 6.04 -2.07 -1.99
N GLN A 81 5.61 -3.31 -1.77
CA GLN A 81 5.11 -3.76 -0.46
C GLN A 81 6.21 -3.72 0.60
N ARG A 82 7.41 -4.20 0.27
CA ARG A 82 8.58 -4.14 1.16
C ARG A 82 8.92 -2.71 1.55
N LYS A 83 9.04 -1.80 0.59
CA LYS A 83 9.30 -0.37 0.86
C LYS A 83 8.23 0.26 1.76
N LYS A 84 6.95 -0.08 1.54
CA LYS A 84 5.86 0.41 2.39
C LYS A 84 5.96 -0.13 3.82
N GLN A 85 6.35 -1.38 3.97
CA GLN A 85 6.55 -2.00 5.28
C GLN A 85 7.77 -1.42 6.01
N GLU A 86 8.90 -1.25 5.31
CA GLU A 86 10.11 -0.61 5.84
C GLU A 86 9.81 0.82 6.29
N LYS A 87 9.07 1.59 5.48
CA LYS A 87 8.64 2.95 5.87
C LYS A 87 7.77 2.93 7.13
N LYS A 88 6.80 2.00 7.20
CA LYS A 88 5.91 1.89 8.37
C LYS A 88 6.68 1.50 9.63
N GLN A 89 7.65 0.60 9.52
CA GLN A 89 8.51 0.20 10.64
C GLN A 89 9.42 1.35 11.09
N ALA A 90 9.97 2.13 10.15
CA ALA A 90 10.77 3.31 10.48
C ALA A 90 9.93 4.38 11.20
N GLU A 91 8.72 4.66 10.72
CA GLU A 91 7.78 5.59 11.36
C GLU A 91 7.37 5.11 12.76
N GLU A 92 7.13 3.81 12.93
CA GLU A 92 6.82 3.22 14.25
C GLU A 92 8.02 3.31 15.21
N LEU A 93 9.24 3.06 14.72
CA LEU A 93 10.45 3.23 15.51
C LEU A 93 10.68 4.71 15.88
N GLU A 94 10.44 5.64 14.96
CA GLU A 94 10.53 7.08 15.20
C GLU A 94 9.48 7.55 16.22
N THR A 95 8.25 7.02 16.17
CA THR A 95 7.24 7.30 17.22
C THR A 95 7.59 6.71 18.57
N PHE A 96 8.36 5.61 18.61
CA PHE A 96 8.84 5.01 19.85
C PHE A 96 10.02 5.81 20.44
N ILE A 97 10.82 6.44 19.59
CA ILE A 97 11.98 7.24 19.95
C ILE A 97 11.56 8.72 20.03
N GLU A 98 10.94 9.09 21.14
CA GLU A 98 10.59 10.49 21.40
C GLU A 98 11.82 11.28 21.91
N ARG A 99 11.92 12.54 21.53
CA ARG A 99 12.96 13.48 22.00
C ARG A 99 12.30 14.74 22.52
N ASP A 100 12.80 15.27 23.62
CA ASP A 100 12.31 16.53 24.20
C ASP A 100 13.47 17.40 24.71
N GLU A 101 13.15 18.51 25.39
CA GLU A 101 14.14 19.44 25.93
C GLU A 101 15.03 18.81 27.02
N ASN A 102 14.56 17.74 27.69
CA ASN A 102 15.25 17.09 28.81
C ASN A 102 15.99 15.81 28.40
N PHE A 103 15.47 15.06 27.41
CA PHE A 103 15.96 13.77 26.97
C PHE A 103 16.36 13.79 25.49
N ALA A 104 17.59 13.37 25.23
CA ALA A 104 18.10 13.12 23.88
C ALA A 104 17.45 11.87 23.25
N PHE A 105 16.99 10.92 24.07
CA PHE A 105 16.34 9.68 23.64
C PHE A 105 15.40 9.14 24.73
N ILE A 106 14.09 9.12 24.52
CA ILE A 106 13.13 8.52 25.47
C ILE A 106 12.89 7.05 25.08
N VAL A 107 13.19 6.12 26.00
CA VAL A 107 12.96 4.67 25.79
C VAL A 107 11.51 4.31 26.08
N GLY A 108 10.86 5.05 26.96
CA GLY A 108 9.45 4.86 27.31
C GLY A 108 9.04 5.64 28.55
N TYR A 109 7.82 5.37 29.00
CA TYR A 109 7.22 5.99 30.18
C TYR A 109 6.99 4.93 31.26
N THR A 110 7.30 5.28 32.51
CA THR A 110 6.99 4.46 33.67
C THR A 110 5.47 4.42 33.92
N SER A 111 4.99 3.50 34.77
CA SER A 111 3.56 3.41 35.14
C SER A 111 3.00 4.70 35.78
N GLY A 112 3.86 5.57 36.33
CA GLY A 112 3.51 6.89 36.85
C GLY A 112 3.56 8.03 35.82
N GLY A 113 3.83 7.73 34.54
CA GLY A 113 3.90 8.73 33.47
C GLY A 113 5.21 9.50 33.38
N ALA A 114 6.23 9.17 34.20
CA ALA A 114 7.56 9.77 34.06
C ALA A 114 8.33 9.11 32.90
N ALA A 115 8.83 9.91 31.97
CA ALA A 115 9.72 9.46 30.89
C ALA A 115 11.05 8.96 31.47
N TYR A 116 11.59 7.87 30.91
CA TYR A 116 12.95 7.43 31.19
C TYR A 116 13.68 7.16 29.87
N GLY A 117 14.95 7.56 29.84
CA GLY A 117 15.70 7.66 28.60
C GLY A 117 17.10 8.18 28.83
N LEU A 118 17.79 8.48 27.73
CA LEU A 118 19.12 9.08 27.70
C LEU A 118 18.99 10.60 27.68
N THR A 119 19.58 11.29 28.65
CA THR A 119 19.58 12.76 28.70
C THR A 119 20.64 13.35 27.77
N TRP A 120 20.51 14.64 27.45
CA TRP A 120 21.52 15.36 26.67
C TRP A 120 22.91 15.35 27.33
N GLU A 121 22.95 15.44 28.66
CA GLU A 121 24.18 15.38 29.46
C GLU A 121 24.84 14.00 29.30
N GLN A 122 24.08 12.92 29.49
CA GLN A 122 24.58 11.56 29.33
C GLN A 122 25.02 11.26 27.89
N TRP A 123 24.31 11.81 26.90
CA TRP A 123 24.66 11.65 25.49
C TRP A 123 26.03 12.28 25.19
N SER A 124 26.28 13.48 25.69
CA SER A 124 27.55 14.20 25.50
C SER A 124 28.75 13.54 26.19
N GLU A 125 28.53 12.77 27.25
CA GLU A 125 29.59 12.02 27.94
C GLU A 125 29.96 10.72 27.22
N ILE A 126 29.02 10.14 26.47
CA ILE A 126 29.18 8.87 25.75
C ILE A 126 29.81 9.08 24.37
N GLU A 127 29.71 10.27 23.77
CA GLU A 127 30.48 10.59 22.55
C GLU A 127 31.95 10.26 22.81
N PRO A 128 32.52 9.23 22.15
CA PRO A 128 33.93 8.97 22.29
C PRO A 128 34.62 10.23 21.77
N LYS A 129 35.44 10.87 22.60
CA LYS A 129 36.42 11.85 22.14
C LYS A 129 37.12 11.17 20.98
N GLU A 130 36.79 11.56 19.74
CA GLU A 130 37.54 11.13 18.58
C GLU A 130 39.00 11.41 18.91
N GLU A 131 39.78 10.33 19.00
CA GLU A 131 41.22 10.36 19.19
C GLU A 131 41.82 11.14 18.03
N MET A 132 41.87 12.46 18.18
CA MET A 132 42.67 13.33 17.35
C MET A 132 44.13 13.16 17.81
N TYR A 133 44.88 12.41 17.00
CA TYR A 133 46.34 12.28 17.04
C TYR A 133 47.05 13.64 17.12
#